data_AF-A0A356IXM8-F1
#
_entry.id   AF-A0A356IXM8-F1
#
_cell.length_a   1.000
_cell.length_b   1.000
_cell.length_c   1.000
_cell.angle_alpha   90.00
_cell.angle_beta   90.00
_cell.angle_gamma   90.00
#
_symmetry.space_group_name_H-M   'P 1'
#
loop_
_entity.id
_entity.type
_entity.pdbx_description
1 polymer ?
#
loop_
_entity_poly.entity_id
_entity_poly.type
_entity_poly.pdbx_seq_one_letter_code
_entity_poly.pdbx_strand_id
1 'polypeptide(L)'
;IAHGIDMTAGMQIQKDAVMCGYWPLFRYNPQLFKEGKNPLVLDSPDPKIPLKDYAYKGNRFKMLVKSNPEEAKRLIQLAQEDVLRRWQTYQAMAQAGSEAPAAVDQPAKS
;
A
#
# COMPACT_ATOMS: atom_id res chain seq x y z
N ILE A 1 0.88 -20.84 -8.93
CA ILE A 1 0.73 -20.13 -10.23
C ILE A 1 -0.66 -19.48 -10.27
N ALA A 2 -0.96 -18.50 -9.40
CA ALA A 2 -2.35 -18.22 -8.98
C ALA A 2 -2.94 -16.86 -9.40
N HIS A 3 -2.18 -15.97 -10.05
CA HIS A 3 -2.67 -14.63 -10.40
C HIS A 3 -3.23 -14.50 -11.83
N GLY A 4 -2.98 -15.49 -12.71
CA GLY A 4 -3.49 -15.52 -14.09
C GLY A 4 -3.06 -14.30 -14.91
N ILE A 5 -1.76 -14.03 -14.92
CA ILE A 5 -1.14 -12.89 -15.60
C ILE A 5 -0.09 -13.40 -16.58
N ASP A 6 0.10 -12.68 -17.68
CA ASP A 6 1.19 -12.95 -18.62
C ASP A 6 2.54 -12.69 -17.93
N MET A 7 3.32 -13.76 -17.77
CA MET A 7 4.59 -13.71 -17.04
C MET A 7 5.67 -12.89 -17.77
N THR A 8 5.51 -12.65 -19.08
CA THR A 8 6.41 -11.75 -19.84
C THR A 8 6.25 -10.29 -19.40
N ALA A 9 5.10 -9.92 -18.82
CA ALA A 9 4.80 -8.59 -18.31
C ALA A 9 5.00 -8.45 -16.78
N GLY A 10 5.64 -9.44 -16.14
CA GLY A 10 5.74 -9.53 -14.67
C GLY A 10 6.29 -8.26 -13.99
N MET A 11 7.36 -7.67 -14.54
CA MET A 11 7.95 -6.43 -14.01
C MET A 11 7.00 -5.24 -14.12
N GLN A 12 6.25 -5.14 -15.22
CA GLN A 12 5.28 -4.05 -15.41
C GLN A 12 4.12 -4.19 -14.42
N ILE A 13 3.64 -5.41 -14.18
CA ILE A 13 2.58 -5.68 -13.19
C ILE A 13 3.02 -5.29 -11.78
N GLN A 14 4.26 -5.60 -11.40
CA GLN A 14 4.80 -5.20 -10.10
C GLN A 14 4.90 -3.67 -9.98
N LYS A 15 5.40 -3.01 -11.03
CA LYS A 15 5.43 -1.55 -11.10
C LYS A 15 4.03 -0.96 -10.95
N ASP A 16 3.05 -1.47 -11.69
CA ASP A 16 1.67 -0.99 -11.64
C ASP A 16 1.02 -1.21 -10.27
N ALA A 17 1.34 -2.30 -9.57
CA ALA A 17 0.86 -2.55 -8.21
C ALA A 17 1.30 -1.44 -7.24
N VAL A 18 2.55 -0.94 -7.39
CA VAL A 18 3.05 0.19 -6.61
C VAL A 18 2.42 1.50 -7.10
N MET A 19 2.40 1.73 -8.42
CA MET A 19 1.91 2.99 -9.01
C MET A 19 0.41 3.23 -8.80
N CYS A 20 -0.40 2.19 -8.56
CA CYS A 20 -1.81 2.35 -8.22
C CYS A 20 -2.08 2.44 -6.71
N GLY A 21 -1.03 2.34 -5.88
CA GLY A 21 -1.15 2.30 -4.41
C GLY A 21 -1.59 0.95 -3.84
N TYR A 22 -1.85 -0.06 -4.68
CA TYR A 22 -2.26 -1.39 -4.22
C TYR A 22 -1.19 -2.05 -3.33
N TRP A 23 0.08 -1.76 -3.59
CA TRP A 23 1.20 -2.27 -2.81
C TRP A 23 2.17 -1.14 -2.43
N PRO A 24 1.88 -0.37 -1.36
CA PRO A 24 2.80 0.67 -0.90
C PRO A 24 4.07 0.04 -0.32
N LEU A 25 5.21 0.55 -0.76
CA LEU A 25 6.55 0.27 -0.27
C LEU A 25 6.95 1.30 0.78
N PHE A 26 7.30 0.82 1.97
CA PHE A 26 7.81 1.62 3.07
C PHE A 26 8.86 0.80 3.85
N ARG A 27 9.70 1.51 4.60
CA ARG A 27 10.65 0.92 5.55
C ARG A 27 10.43 1.52 6.92
N TYR A 28 10.63 0.72 7.95
CA TYR A 28 10.62 1.16 9.33
C TYR A 28 12.00 0.93 9.96
N ASN A 29 12.68 2.01 10.35
CA ASN A 29 13.98 1.96 11.01
C ASN A 29 13.87 2.54 12.43
N PRO A 30 13.82 1.70 13.48
CA PRO A 30 13.72 2.16 14.87
C PRO A 30 14.90 3.03 15.32
N GLN A 31 16.06 2.92 14.68
CA GLN A 31 17.23 3.72 15.06
C GLN A 31 17.02 5.22 14.80
N LEU A 32 16.16 5.58 13.83
CA LEU A 32 15.83 6.97 13.52
C LEU A 32 15.17 7.70 14.69
N PHE A 33 14.50 7.00 15.61
CA PHE A 33 13.99 7.60 16.85
C PHE A 33 15.09 8.22 17.69
N LYS A 34 16.24 7.57 17.79
CA LYS A 34 17.38 8.06 18.57
C LYS A 34 17.99 9.32 17.94
N GLU A 35 17.74 9.55 16.66
CA GLU A 35 18.16 10.73 15.91
C GLU A 35 17.08 11.82 15.87
N GLY A 36 15.94 11.64 16.56
CA GLY A 36 14.80 12.57 16.51
C GLY A 36 14.14 12.64 15.13
N LYS A 37 14.24 11.57 14.33
CA LYS A 37 13.65 11.44 13.00
C LYS A 37 12.50 10.46 13.03
N ASN A 38 11.61 10.58 12.05
CA ASN A 38 10.53 9.61 11.86
C ASN A 38 11.11 8.23 11.44
N PRO A 39 10.80 7.13 12.14
CA PRO A 39 11.26 5.79 11.78
C PRO A 39 10.64 5.25 10.48
N LEU A 40 9.46 5.73 10.10
CA LEU A 40 8.74 5.29 8.92
C LEU A 40 9.14 6.15 7.73
N VAL A 41 9.71 5.49 6.72
CA VAL A 41 10.06 6.09 5.43
C VAL A 41 9.16 5.48 4.37
N LEU A 42 8.33 6.30 3.74
CA LEU A 42 7.51 5.89 2.59
C LEU A 42 8.34 6.03 1.31
N ASP A 43 8.73 4.91 0.70
CA ASP A 43 9.54 4.88 -0.52
C ASP A 43 8.70 4.93 -1.81
N SER A 44 7.40 4.64 -1.69
CA SER A 44 6.48 4.69 -2.84
C SER A 44 6.15 6.10 -3.26
N PRO A 45 6.02 6.35 -4.58
CA PRO A 45 5.43 7.58 -5.05
C PRO A 45 3.93 7.63 -4.72
N ASP A 46 3.36 8.82 -4.85
CA ASP A 46 1.91 9.01 -4.89
C ASP A 46 1.26 8.12 -5.97
N PRO A 47 0.08 7.53 -5.71
CA PRO A 47 -0.65 6.75 -6.70
C PRO A 47 -0.91 7.58 -7.96
N LYS A 48 -0.44 7.11 -9.12
CA LYS A 48 -0.54 7.81 -10.41
C LYS A 48 -1.47 7.16 -11.41
N ILE A 49 -1.90 5.92 -11.15
CA ILE A 49 -2.83 5.19 -12.02
C ILE A 49 -4.02 4.66 -11.21
N PRO A 50 -5.21 4.56 -11.82
CA PRO A 50 -6.36 3.89 -11.21
C PRO A 50 -6.08 2.42 -10.86
N LEU A 51 -6.62 1.96 -9.73
CA LEU A 51 -6.54 0.56 -9.29
C LEU A 51 -7.13 -0.39 -10.35
N LYS A 52 -8.21 0.00 -11.02
CA LYS A 52 -8.86 -0.80 -12.07
C LYS A 52 -7.89 -1.17 -13.20
N ASP A 53 -6.95 -0.28 -13.55
CA ASP A 53 -6.02 -0.47 -14.66
C ASP A 53 -4.95 -1.51 -14.32
N TYR A 54 -4.63 -1.67 -13.04
CA TYR A 54 -3.83 -2.77 -12.51
C TYR A 54 -4.67 -4.05 -12.33
N ALA A 55 -5.81 -3.95 -11.64
CA ALA A 55 -6.64 -5.10 -11.27
C ALA A 55 -7.11 -5.88 -12.51
N TYR A 56 -7.60 -5.18 -13.54
CA TYR A 56 -8.11 -5.83 -14.75
C TYR A 56 -7.01 -6.37 -15.68
N LYS A 57 -5.73 -6.35 -15.28
CA LYS A 57 -4.68 -7.13 -15.96
C LYS A 57 -4.70 -8.61 -15.54
N GLY A 58 -5.13 -8.91 -14.32
CA GLY A 58 -5.20 -10.28 -13.79
C GLY A 58 -6.55 -10.95 -14.05
N ASN A 59 -6.54 -12.23 -14.44
CA ASN A 59 -7.77 -12.98 -14.69
C ASN A 59 -8.67 -13.11 -13.45
N ARG A 60 -8.10 -13.06 -12.24
CA ARG A 60 -8.85 -13.13 -10.97
C ARG A 60 -9.94 -12.06 -10.83
N PHE A 61 -9.71 -10.86 -11.38
CA PHE A 61 -10.70 -9.77 -11.33
C PHE A 61 -11.62 -9.80 -12.56
N LYS A 62 -11.08 -10.18 -13.73
CA LYS A 62 -11.88 -10.30 -14.96
C LYS A 62 -13.02 -11.31 -14.84
N MET A 63 -12.84 -12.38 -14.07
CA MET A 63 -13.88 -13.39 -13.87
C MET A 63 -15.14 -12.79 -13.24
N LEU A 64 -14.99 -11.94 -12.22
CA LEU A 64 -16.12 -11.26 -11.58
C LEU A 64 -16.78 -10.25 -12.52
N VAL A 65 -15.99 -9.51 -13.30
CA VAL A 65 -16.52 -8.58 -14.32
C VAL A 65 -17.40 -9.31 -15.33
N LYS A 66 -17.03 -10.54 -15.71
CA LYS A 66 -17.83 -11.35 -16.65
C LYS A 66 -19.10 -11.92 -16.03
N SER A 67 -19.05 -12.40 -14.79
CA SER A 67 -20.19 -13.05 -14.15
C SER A 67 -21.18 -12.08 -13.50
N ASN A 68 -20.70 -10.94 -13.00
CA ASN A 68 -21.52 -9.91 -12.35
C ASN A 68 -20.90 -8.51 -12.53
N PRO A 69 -21.16 -7.84 -13.67
CA PRO A 69 -20.55 -6.55 -14.01
C PRO A 69 -20.89 -5.42 -13.03
N GLU A 70 -22.13 -5.36 -12.55
CA GLU A 70 -22.59 -4.31 -11.62
C GLU A 70 -21.88 -4.41 -10.27
N GLU A 71 -21.78 -5.62 -9.72
CA GLU A 71 -21.08 -5.83 -8.46
C GLU A 71 -19.56 -5.63 -8.61
N ALA A 72 -18.99 -6.01 -9.76
CA ALA A 72 -17.58 -5.73 -10.06
C ALA A 72 -17.29 -4.22 -10.06
N LYS A 73 -18.18 -3.42 -10.65
CA LYS A 73 -18.08 -1.95 -10.66
C LYS A 73 -18.17 -1.37 -9.25
N ARG A 74 -19.09 -1.86 -8.42
CA ARG A 74 -19.23 -1.43 -7.02
C ARG A 74 -17.96 -1.75 -6.22
N LEU A 75 -17.46 -2.98 -6.32
CA LEU A 75 -16.31 -3.44 -5.56
C LEU A 75 -15.01 -2.77 -5.98
N ILE A 76 -14.79 -2.51 -7.28
CA ILE A 76 -13.56 -1.82 -7.71
C ILE A 76 -13.52 -0.36 -7.25
N GLN A 77 -14.68 0.29 -7.11
CA GLN A 77 -14.76 1.63 -6.52
C GLN A 77 -14.42 1.62 -5.04
N LEU A 78 -15.00 0.70 -4.26
CA LEU A 78 -14.67 0.54 -2.83
C LEU A 78 -13.18 0.22 -2.63
N ALA A 79 -12.65 -0.71 -3.42
CA ALA A 79 -11.24 -1.07 -3.35
C ALA A 79 -10.31 0.10 -3.72
N GLN A 80 -10.71 0.94 -4.68
CA GLN A 80 -9.96 2.15 -5.04
C GLN A 80 -9.88 3.11 -3.85
N GLU A 81 -11.00 3.33 -3.16
CA GLU A 81 -11.02 4.18 -1.97
C GLU A 81 -10.19 3.59 -0.84
N ASP A 82 -10.27 2.29 -0.58
CA ASP A 82 -9.47 1.60 0.44
C ASP A 82 -7.97 1.76 0.20
N VAL A 83 -7.54 1.57 -1.06
CA VAL A 83 -6.15 1.73 -1.45
C VAL A 83 -5.67 3.16 -1.23
N LEU A 84 -6.48 4.17 -1.58
CA LEU A 84 -6.13 5.57 -1.35
C LEU A 84 -6.08 5.91 0.14
N ARG A 85 -7.07 5.46 0.93
CA ARG A 85 -7.10 5.66 2.38
C ARG A 85 -5.86 5.08 3.06
N ARG A 86 -5.47 3.85 2.69
CA ARG A 86 -4.29 3.19 3.22
C ARG A 86 -3.01 3.94 2.84
N TRP A 87 -2.89 4.38 1.58
CA TRP A 87 -1.74 5.16 1.14
C TRP A 87 -1.64 6.51 1.88
N GLN A 88 -2.75 7.24 2.03
CA GLN A 88 -2.82 8.49 2.79
C GLN A 88 -2.44 8.29 4.26
N THR A 89 -2.85 7.17 4.87
CA THR A 89 -2.45 6.82 6.25
C THR A 89 -0.94 6.69 6.36
N TYR A 90 -0.30 5.94 5.45
CA TYR A 90 1.16 5.81 5.47
C TYR A 90 1.88 7.12 5.13
N GLN A 91 1.33 7.93 4.23
CA GLN A 91 1.86 9.26 3.94
C GLN A 91 1.80 10.16 5.18
N ALA A 92 0.66 10.20 5.87
CA ALA A 92 0.50 10.95 7.11
C ALA A 92 1.45 10.42 8.19
N MET A 93 1.58 9.11 8.35
CA MET A 93 2.53 8.51 9.29
C MET A 93 3.99 8.86 8.97
N ALA A 94 4.37 8.99 7.70
CA ALA A 94 5.73 9.37 7.28
C ALA A 94 5.99 10.88 7.45
N GLN A 95 4.94 11.70 7.36
CA GLN A 95 5.01 13.16 7.50
C GLN A 95 4.86 13.64 8.94
N ALA A 96 4.14 12.89 9.78
CA ALA A 96 4.03 13.18 11.20
C ALA A 96 5.44 13.12 11.81
N GLY A 97 6.00 14.27 12.20
CA GLY A 97 7.28 14.33 12.88
C GLY A 97 7.26 13.45 14.13
N SER A 98 8.42 12.91 14.50
CA SER A 98 8.55 11.96 15.61
C SER A 98 8.10 12.57 16.94
N GLU A 99 6.89 12.23 17.39
CA GLU A 99 6.63 12.14 18.82
C GLU A 99 7.31 10.85 19.28
N ALA A 100 8.49 11.00 19.90
CA ALA A 100 9.11 9.88 20.59
C ALA A 100 8.09 9.36 21.63
N PRO A 101 7.74 8.07 21.65
CA PRO A 101 6.99 7.54 22.78
C PRO A 101 7.80 7.85 24.03
N ALA A 102 7.20 8.59 24.98
CA ALA A 102 7.81 8.87 26.27
C ALA A 102 8.40 7.56 26.80
N ALA A 103 9.72 7.56 27.01
CA ALA A 103 10.45 6.39 27.46
C ALA A 103 9.67 5.76 28.61
N VAL A 104 9.14 4.55 28.40
CA VAL A 104 8.63 3.73 29.50
C VAL A 104 9.88 3.22 30.21
N ASP A 105 10.49 4.12 30.97
CA ASP A 105 11.56 3.81 31.92
C ASP A 105 10.87 3.14 33.10
N GLN A 106 10.62 1.84 32.97
CA GLN A 106 10.38 1.01 34.15
C GLN A 106 11.74 0.53 34.62
N PRO A 107 12.27 1.05 35.75
CA PRO A 107 13.42 0.42 36.37
C PRO A 107 12.98 -0.99 36.78
N ALA A 108 13.69 -1.98 36.24
CA ALA A 108 13.67 -3.34 36.78
C ALA A 108 14.00 -3.24 38.27
N LYS A 109 12.98 -3.51 39.10
CA LYS A 109 13.07 -3.48 40.56
C LYS A 109 14.15 -4.47 41.02
N SER A 110 14.85 -4.02 42.07
CA SER A 110 15.92 -4.68 42.82
C SER A 110 15.60 -6.08 43.31
#